data_AF-A0A6I3NC25-F1
#
_entry.id   AF-A0A6I3NC25-F1
#
_cell.length_a   1.000
_cell.length_b   1.000
_cell.length_c   1.000
_cell.angle_alpha   90.00
_cell.angle_beta   90.00
_cell.angle_gamma   90.00
#
_symmetry.space_group_name_H-M   'P 1'
#
loop_
_entity.id
_entity.type
_entity.pdbx_description
1 polymer ?
#
loop_
_entity_poly.entity_id
_entity_poly.type
_entity_poly.pdbx_seq_one_letter_code
_entity_poly.pdbx_strand_id
1 'polypeptide(L)'
;MGFINSFKSQIGRDTGKVVSNYVWGDKHASVYRRAQSRYSSKKFNEREEAAFEKLVQEQKIEKAQAVVDSGIEKVIAMKVPQDKEHIIEMLEELTTMLIANPWGSIVKDELRITNKYSDAILVKYEQALFALKTKFPNEVENAYFEKQFLDFQKTRKKKKYTEVALISIFCIVLFSIVGIMAHNEQSEHESKGKIFEKIESIIK
;
A
#
# COMPACT_ATOMS: atom_id res chain seq x y z
N MET A 1 -58.49 12.69 24.49
CA MET A 1 -57.53 12.45 25.60
C MET A 1 -56.92 11.04 25.51
N GLY A 2 -56.17 10.69 24.45
CA GLY A 2 -55.71 9.28 24.23
C GLY A 2 -54.25 9.10 23.79
N PHE A 3 -53.63 10.11 23.16
CA PHE A 3 -52.28 10.01 22.60
C PHE A 3 -51.15 10.11 23.65
N ILE A 4 -51.35 10.87 24.74
CA ILE A 4 -50.32 11.08 25.76
C ILE A 4 -50.16 9.84 26.65
N ASN A 5 -51.25 9.09 26.86
CA ASN A 5 -51.23 7.86 27.66
C ASN A 5 -50.58 6.68 26.94
N SER A 6 -50.69 6.60 25.60
CA SER A 6 -50.02 5.57 24.81
C SER A 6 -48.50 5.81 24.73
N PHE A 7 -48.07 7.07 24.56
CA PHE A 7 -46.65 7.44 24.58
C PHE A 7 -46.00 7.18 25.94
N LYS A 8 -46.66 7.56 27.05
CA LYS A 8 -46.16 7.29 28.41
C LYS A 8 -46.09 5.79 28.70
N SER A 9 -47.05 5.01 28.18
CA SER A 9 -47.05 3.55 28.31
C SER A 9 -45.99 2.86 27.45
N GLN A 10 -45.67 3.38 26.25
CA GLN A 10 -44.57 2.87 25.43
C GLN A 10 -43.21 3.21 26.04
N ILE A 11 -42.98 4.47 26.41
CA ILE A 11 -41.73 4.91 27.05
C ILE A 11 -41.51 4.15 28.36
N GLY A 12 -42.52 4.05 29.23
CA GLY A 12 -42.40 3.32 30.49
C GLY A 12 -42.12 1.82 30.31
N ARG A 13 -42.70 1.19 29.28
CA ARG A 13 -42.52 -0.24 29.01
C ARG A 13 -41.16 -0.54 28.39
N ASP A 14 -40.68 0.32 27.50
CA ASP A 14 -39.39 0.12 26.83
C ASP A 14 -38.22 0.54 27.73
N THR A 15 -38.34 1.63 28.50
CA THR A 15 -37.36 1.95 29.55
C THR A 15 -37.34 0.89 30.65
N GLY A 16 -38.50 0.37 31.06
CA GLY A 16 -38.60 -0.71 32.04
C GLY A 16 -37.90 -2.00 31.59
N LYS A 17 -38.00 -2.37 30.31
CA LYS A 17 -37.27 -3.52 29.73
C LYS A 17 -35.75 -3.31 29.74
N VAL A 18 -35.28 -2.11 29.41
CA VAL A 18 -33.84 -1.79 29.39
C VAL A 18 -33.26 -1.84 30.81
N VAL A 19 -33.94 -1.23 31.78
CA VAL A 19 -33.51 -1.24 33.19
C VAL A 19 -33.59 -2.66 33.78
N SER A 20 -34.64 -3.42 33.46
CA SER A 20 -34.78 -4.83 33.86
C SER A 20 -33.65 -5.71 33.31
N ASN A 21 -33.29 -5.57 32.03
CA ASN A 21 -32.19 -6.31 31.43
C ASN A 21 -30.83 -5.90 32.02
N TYR A 22 -30.66 -4.64 32.40
CA TYR A 22 -29.45 -4.14 33.07
C TYR A 22 -29.30 -4.70 34.50
N VAL A 23 -30.40 -4.78 35.27
CA VAL A 23 -30.39 -5.23 36.67
C VAL A 23 -30.36 -6.75 36.83
N TRP A 24 -31.15 -7.50 36.06
CA TRP A 24 -31.26 -8.96 36.21
C TRP A 24 -30.46 -9.78 35.20
N GLY A 25 -29.96 -9.15 34.13
CA GLY A 25 -29.18 -9.83 33.09
C GLY A 25 -29.87 -11.06 32.50
N ASP A 26 -29.09 -11.96 31.91
CA ASP A 26 -29.58 -13.20 31.29
C ASP A 26 -29.56 -14.40 32.25
N LYS A 27 -29.65 -14.16 33.57
CA LYS A 27 -29.51 -15.21 34.63
C LYS A 27 -30.59 -16.30 34.55
N HIS A 28 -31.76 -15.99 34.00
CA HIS A 28 -32.89 -16.92 33.84
C HIS A 28 -33.06 -17.47 32.42
N ALA A 29 -32.15 -17.14 31.50
CA ALA A 29 -32.20 -17.66 30.13
C ALA A 29 -31.73 -19.12 30.05
N SER A 30 -32.27 -19.87 29.09
CA SER A 30 -31.81 -21.24 28.81
C SER A 30 -30.31 -21.24 28.45
N VAL A 31 -29.61 -22.33 28.78
CA VAL A 31 -28.16 -22.48 28.55
C VAL A 31 -27.80 -22.20 27.08
N TYR A 32 -28.65 -22.62 26.13
CA TYR A 32 -28.45 -22.42 24.70
C TYR A 32 -28.53 -20.93 24.30
N ARG A 33 -29.49 -20.17 24.86
CA ARG A 33 -29.63 -18.73 24.59
C ARG A 33 -28.42 -17.94 25.12
N ARG A 34 -27.88 -18.33 26.27
CA ARG A 34 -26.67 -17.74 26.86
C ARG A 34 -25.40 -18.05 26.07
N ALA A 35 -25.27 -19.26 25.54
CA ALA A 35 -24.13 -19.62 24.68
C ALA A 35 -24.16 -18.83 23.36
N GLN A 36 -25.36 -18.67 22.76
CA GLN A 36 -25.54 -17.91 21.53
C GLN A 36 -25.35 -16.41 21.71
N SER A 37 -25.79 -15.84 22.84
CA SER A 37 -25.55 -14.42 23.16
C SER A 37 -24.06 -14.15 23.42
N ARG A 38 -23.36 -15.02 24.16
CA ARG A 38 -21.89 -14.92 24.35
C ARG A 38 -21.11 -15.04 23.04
N TYR A 39 -21.50 -15.96 22.15
CA TYR A 39 -20.86 -16.11 20.84
C TYR A 39 -21.09 -14.88 19.94
N SER A 40 -22.31 -14.33 19.97
CA SER A 40 -22.65 -13.12 19.22
C SER A 40 -21.92 -11.88 19.76
N SER A 41 -21.84 -11.74 21.09
CA SER A 41 -21.04 -10.68 21.74
C SER A 41 -19.55 -10.82 21.44
N LYS A 42 -19.00 -12.04 21.43
CA LYS A 42 -17.58 -12.26 21.08
C LYS A 42 -17.29 -11.86 19.62
N LYS A 43 -18.13 -12.27 18.67
CA LYS A 43 -18.02 -11.85 17.26
C LYS A 43 -18.22 -10.35 17.07
N PHE A 44 -19.05 -9.72 17.88
CA PHE A 44 -19.27 -8.28 17.85
C PHE A 44 -18.01 -7.54 18.33
N ASN A 45 -17.44 -7.98 19.46
CA ASN A 45 -16.19 -7.42 19.99
C ASN A 45 -15.02 -7.62 19.02
N GLU A 46 -14.85 -8.81 18.42
CA GLU A 46 -13.81 -9.06 17.40
C GLU A 46 -13.96 -8.14 16.18
N ARG A 47 -15.19 -7.81 15.78
CA ARG A 47 -15.45 -6.85 14.69
C ARG A 47 -15.18 -5.41 15.10
N GLU A 48 -15.52 -5.02 16.32
CA GLU A 48 -15.23 -3.69 16.86
C GLU A 48 -13.72 -3.47 17.04
N GLU A 49 -13.00 -4.48 17.54
CA GLU A 49 -11.54 -4.48 17.64
C GLU A 49 -10.89 -4.34 16.26
N ALA A 50 -11.31 -5.15 15.28
CA ALA A 50 -10.80 -5.04 13.91
C ALA A 50 -11.15 -3.70 13.24
N ALA A 51 -12.32 -3.14 13.52
CA ALA A 51 -12.71 -1.82 13.02
C ALA A 51 -11.89 -0.71 13.68
N PHE A 52 -11.65 -0.80 14.99
CA PHE A 52 -10.82 0.14 15.73
C PHE A 52 -9.36 0.10 15.25
N GLU A 53 -8.80 -1.08 15.05
CA GLU A 53 -7.45 -1.25 14.49
C GLU A 53 -7.33 -0.62 13.10
N LYS A 54 -8.32 -0.81 12.23
CA LYS A 54 -8.36 -0.15 10.91
C LYS A 54 -8.39 1.37 11.03
N LEU A 55 -9.24 1.92 11.88
CA LEU A 55 -9.31 3.36 12.11
C LEU A 55 -7.98 3.94 12.62
N VAL A 56 -7.30 3.22 13.52
CA VAL A 56 -5.97 3.62 14.02
C VAL A 56 -4.93 3.59 12.90
N GLN A 57 -4.97 2.58 12.02
CA GLN A 57 -4.07 2.52 10.86
C GLN A 57 -4.34 3.64 9.86
N GLU A 58 -5.61 3.89 9.53
CA GLU A 58 -6.02 4.98 8.63
C GLU A 58 -5.56 6.34 9.15
N GLN A 59 -5.74 6.61 10.46
CA GLN A 59 -5.25 7.85 11.07
C GLN A 59 -3.72 7.99 11.01
N LYS A 60 -2.97 6.90 11.16
CA LYS A 60 -1.50 6.93 11.03
C LYS A 60 -1.09 7.27 9.60
N ILE A 61 -1.75 6.67 8.62
CA ILE A 61 -1.51 6.92 7.20
C ILE A 61 -1.84 8.38 6.84
N GLU A 62 -2.98 8.89 7.31
CA GLU A 62 -3.40 10.27 7.07
C GLU A 62 -2.40 11.28 7.65
N LYS A 63 -1.95 11.07 8.89
CA LYS A 63 -0.93 11.91 9.52
C LYS A 63 0.39 11.89 8.75
N ALA A 64 0.84 10.71 8.32
CA ALA A 64 2.05 10.59 7.51
C ALA A 64 1.91 11.31 6.17
N GLN A 65 0.75 11.20 5.53
CA GLN A 65 0.43 11.87 4.28
C GLN A 65 0.44 13.40 4.45
N ALA A 66 -0.17 13.93 5.51
CA ALA A 66 -0.18 15.37 5.79
C ALA A 66 1.23 15.95 6.01
N VAL A 67 2.12 15.22 6.71
CA VAL A 67 3.51 15.64 6.90
C VAL A 67 4.26 15.70 5.57
N VAL A 68 4.08 14.69 4.73
CA VAL A 68 4.68 14.63 3.39
C VAL A 68 4.17 15.76 2.51
N ASP A 69 2.86 15.99 2.50
CA ASP A 69 2.22 17.02 1.67
C ASP A 69 2.69 18.41 2.06
N SER A 70 2.82 18.70 3.36
CA SER A 70 3.44 19.94 3.85
C SER A 70 4.88 20.10 3.38
N GLY A 71 5.66 19.01 3.35
CA GLY A 71 7.02 19.01 2.80
C GLY A 71 7.03 19.32 1.31
N ILE A 72 6.14 18.70 0.54
CA ILE A 72 6.00 18.92 -0.90
C ILE A 72 5.63 20.37 -1.20
N GLU A 73 4.68 20.95 -0.47
CA GLU A 73 4.29 22.35 -0.61
C GLU A 73 5.47 23.30 -0.42
N LYS A 74 6.34 23.04 0.57
CA LYS A 74 7.57 23.82 0.77
C LYS A 74 8.51 23.72 -0.42
N VAL A 75 8.72 22.52 -0.96
CA VAL A 75 9.59 22.30 -2.14
C VAL A 75 9.02 23.00 -3.38
N ILE A 76 7.70 22.94 -3.58
CA ILE A 76 7.03 23.63 -4.69
C ILE A 76 7.19 25.15 -4.55
N ALA A 77 7.01 25.69 -3.34
CA ALA A 77 7.09 27.12 -3.04
C ALA A 77 8.49 27.72 -3.19
N MET A 78 9.56 26.91 -3.19
CA MET A 78 10.92 27.39 -3.46
C MET A 78 10.97 28.06 -4.84
N LYS A 79 11.36 29.33 -4.91
CA LYS A 79 11.50 30.03 -6.19
C LYS A 79 12.84 29.69 -6.81
N VAL A 80 12.84 29.29 -8.09
CA VAL A 80 14.09 29.02 -8.81
C VAL A 80 14.85 30.35 -8.99
N PRO A 81 16.06 30.48 -8.42
CA PRO A 81 16.82 31.72 -8.49
C PRO A 81 17.19 32.07 -9.94
N GLN A 82 17.53 33.34 -10.15
CA GLN A 82 17.93 33.80 -11.48
C GLN A 82 19.44 33.75 -11.70
N ASP A 83 20.22 33.85 -10.62
CA ASP A 83 21.67 33.92 -10.62
C ASP A 83 22.31 32.53 -10.57
N LYS A 84 23.50 32.41 -11.19
CA LYS A 84 24.23 31.15 -11.30
C LYS A 84 24.52 30.52 -9.93
N GLU A 85 25.14 31.27 -9.03
CA GLU A 85 25.58 30.82 -7.71
C GLU A 85 24.40 30.30 -6.88
N HIS A 86 23.32 31.08 -6.81
CA HIS A 86 22.10 30.70 -6.09
C HIS A 86 21.41 29.46 -6.70
N ILE A 87 21.50 29.24 -8.02
CA ILE A 87 20.98 28.00 -8.64
C ILE A 87 21.83 26.79 -8.23
N ILE A 88 23.16 26.94 -8.17
CA ILE A 88 24.08 25.89 -7.74
C ILE A 88 23.83 25.54 -6.27
N GLU A 89 23.74 26.54 -5.39
CA GLU A 89 23.41 26.34 -3.98
C GLU A 89 22.07 25.59 -3.81
N MET A 90 21.03 25.99 -4.55
CA MET A 90 19.75 25.28 -4.55
C MET A 90 19.90 23.82 -5.01
N LEU A 91 20.70 23.54 -6.05
CA LEU A 91 20.93 22.17 -6.50
C LEU A 91 21.66 21.33 -5.43
N GLU A 92 22.61 21.91 -4.70
CA GLU A 92 23.30 21.25 -3.59
C GLU A 92 22.39 21.00 -2.39
N GLU A 93 21.53 21.95 -2.05
CA GLU A 93 20.50 21.78 -1.01
C GLU A 93 19.53 20.64 -1.38
N LEU A 94 19.01 20.65 -2.61
CA LEU A 94 18.12 19.60 -3.11
C LEU A 94 18.82 18.23 -3.14
N THR A 95 20.11 18.20 -3.48
CA THR A 95 20.95 16.99 -3.41
C THR A 95 21.00 16.45 -1.98
N THR A 96 21.26 17.31 -1.01
CA THR A 96 21.30 16.95 0.41
C THR A 96 19.95 16.42 0.89
N MET A 97 18.85 17.05 0.47
CA MET A 97 17.50 16.59 0.79
C MET A 97 17.20 15.21 0.18
N LEU A 98 17.63 14.93 -1.05
CA LEU A 98 17.47 13.63 -1.70
C LEU A 98 18.30 12.53 -1.02
N ILE A 99 19.52 12.85 -0.57
CA ILE A 99 20.37 11.89 0.16
C ILE A 99 19.75 11.58 1.53
N ALA A 100 19.23 12.59 2.23
CA ALA A 100 18.57 12.42 3.53
C ALA A 100 17.25 11.63 3.42
N ASN A 101 16.56 11.70 2.27
CA ASN A 101 15.27 11.05 2.03
C ASN A 101 15.36 10.08 0.85
N PRO A 102 16.06 8.94 1.01
CA PRO A 102 16.25 7.99 -0.07
C PRO A 102 14.95 7.28 -0.43
N TRP A 103 14.80 6.93 -1.72
CA TRP A 103 13.66 6.15 -2.17
C TRP A 103 13.62 4.76 -1.50
N GLY A 104 12.44 4.39 -1.02
CA GLY A 104 12.10 3.07 -0.51
C GLY A 104 11.35 2.20 -1.54
N SER A 105 11.17 0.93 -1.20
CA SER A 105 10.35 0.00 -1.99
C SER A 105 8.88 0.44 -2.02
N ILE A 106 8.22 0.28 -3.17
CA ILE A 106 6.79 0.57 -3.32
C ILE A 106 5.87 -0.50 -2.71
N VAL A 107 6.43 -1.65 -2.33
CA VAL A 107 5.68 -2.76 -1.72
C VAL A 107 5.17 -2.37 -0.32
N LYS A 108 5.86 -1.45 0.36
CA LYS A 108 5.47 -0.95 1.68
C LYS A 108 4.70 0.37 1.52
N ASP A 109 3.44 0.39 1.93
CA ASP A 109 2.57 1.56 1.77
C ASP A 109 3.11 2.83 2.45
N GLU A 110 3.73 2.70 3.63
CA GLU A 110 4.38 3.82 4.33
C GLU A 110 5.48 4.48 3.48
N LEU A 111 6.31 3.66 2.82
CA LEU A 111 7.37 4.15 1.94
C LEU A 111 6.82 4.71 0.62
N ARG A 112 5.65 4.23 0.19
CA ARG A 112 4.96 4.78 -0.98
C ARG A 112 4.56 6.24 -0.77
N ILE A 113 4.16 6.59 0.44
CA ILE A 113 3.80 7.96 0.83
C ILE A 113 5.05 8.83 0.88
N THR A 114 6.10 8.41 1.60
CA THR A 114 7.34 9.20 1.71
C THR A 114 8.07 9.36 0.39
N ASN A 115 8.01 8.36 -0.51
CA ASN A 115 8.57 8.44 -1.86
C ASN A 115 8.01 9.60 -2.70
N LYS A 116 6.79 10.09 -2.41
CA LYS A 116 6.23 11.25 -3.10
C LYS A 116 7.03 12.52 -2.82
N TYR A 117 7.55 12.67 -1.60
CA TYR A 117 8.39 13.80 -1.22
C TYR A 117 9.69 13.81 -2.01
N SER A 118 10.42 12.68 -2.05
CA SER A 118 11.66 12.55 -2.83
C SER A 118 11.43 12.73 -4.33
N ASP A 119 10.27 12.28 -4.85
CA ASP A 119 9.87 12.55 -6.23
C ASP A 119 9.65 14.06 -6.48
N ALA A 120 9.01 14.78 -5.56
CA ALA A 120 8.81 16.23 -5.67
C ALA A 120 10.14 16.99 -5.65
N ILE A 121 11.07 16.61 -4.77
CA ILE A 121 12.42 17.18 -4.72
C ILE A 121 13.14 16.96 -6.06
N LEU A 122 13.05 15.75 -6.64
CA LEU A 122 13.69 15.44 -7.91
C LEU A 122 13.11 16.27 -9.09
N VAL A 123 11.80 16.49 -9.12
CA VAL A 123 11.17 17.38 -10.12
C VAL A 123 11.66 18.82 -9.95
N LYS A 124 11.80 19.29 -8.70
CA LYS A 124 12.34 20.62 -8.44
C LYS A 124 13.80 20.75 -8.85
N TYR A 125 14.58 19.70 -8.61
CA TYR A 125 15.97 19.60 -9.06
C TYR A 125 16.06 19.71 -10.59
N GLU A 126 15.19 19.00 -11.31
CA GLU A 126 15.12 19.09 -12.77
C GLU A 126 14.81 20.51 -13.25
N GLN A 127 13.89 21.22 -12.58
CA GLN A 127 13.58 22.62 -12.89
C GLN A 127 14.78 23.55 -12.68
N ALA A 128 15.50 23.39 -11.56
CA ALA A 128 16.70 24.16 -11.27
C ALA A 128 17.83 23.85 -12.28
N LEU A 129 18.04 22.57 -12.62
CA LEU A 129 19.02 22.14 -13.61
C LEU A 129 18.68 22.68 -15.01
N PHE A 130 17.39 22.68 -15.39
CA PHE A 130 16.93 23.25 -16.64
C PHE A 130 17.19 24.76 -16.70
N ALA A 131 16.95 25.48 -15.61
CA ALA A 131 17.25 26.90 -15.52
C ALA A 131 18.76 27.18 -15.66
N LEU A 132 19.61 26.37 -15.02
CA LEU A 132 21.06 26.46 -15.13
C LEU A 132 21.52 26.26 -16.59
N LYS A 133 21.06 25.17 -17.24
CA LYS A 133 21.41 24.85 -18.62
C LYS A 133 20.95 25.90 -19.63
N THR A 134 19.77 26.47 -19.42
CA THR A 134 19.20 27.44 -20.36
C THR A 134 19.93 28.78 -20.31
N LYS A 135 20.36 29.21 -19.11
CA LYS A 135 21.02 30.50 -18.92
C LYS A 135 22.53 30.44 -19.05
N PHE A 136 23.14 29.30 -18.70
CA PHE A 136 24.58 29.11 -18.65
C PHE A 136 24.98 27.80 -19.38
N PRO A 137 24.78 27.69 -20.71
CA PRO A 137 24.87 26.42 -21.43
C PRO A 137 26.26 25.76 -21.50
N ASN A 138 27.36 26.51 -21.30
CA ASN A 138 28.73 26.02 -21.52
C ASN A 138 29.54 25.77 -20.24
N GLU A 139 28.88 25.60 -19.10
CA GLU A 139 29.55 25.44 -17.81
C GLU A 139 29.83 23.97 -17.47
N VAL A 140 30.99 23.71 -16.84
CA VAL A 140 31.38 22.37 -16.37
C VAL A 140 30.40 21.85 -15.31
N GLU A 141 29.80 22.75 -14.52
CA GLU A 141 28.83 22.41 -13.48
C GLU A 141 27.57 21.73 -14.06
N ASN A 142 27.17 22.07 -15.30
CA ASN A 142 26.03 21.43 -15.97
C ASN A 142 26.24 19.92 -16.10
N ALA A 143 27.42 19.51 -16.54
CA ALA A 143 27.76 18.10 -16.72
C ALA A 143 27.78 17.36 -15.37
N TYR A 144 28.27 18.03 -14.32
CA TYR A 144 28.30 17.48 -12.96
C TYR A 144 26.89 17.21 -12.42
N PHE A 145 26.01 18.22 -12.43
CA PHE A 145 24.64 18.08 -11.91
C PHE A 145 23.74 17.21 -12.80
N GLU A 146 23.98 17.18 -14.12
CA GLU A 146 23.30 16.23 -15.01
C GLU A 146 23.65 14.78 -14.69
N LYS A 147 24.94 14.49 -14.45
CA LYS A 147 25.35 13.15 -14.05
C LYS A 147 24.69 12.74 -12.73
N GLN A 148 24.68 13.65 -11.74
CA GLN A 148 23.98 13.41 -10.48
C GLN A 148 22.49 13.13 -10.68
N PHE A 149 21.82 13.94 -11.50
CA PHE A 149 20.40 13.75 -11.82
C PHE A 149 20.11 12.37 -12.40
N LEU A 150 20.95 11.92 -13.35
CA LEU A 150 20.82 10.58 -13.94
C LEU A 150 21.03 9.48 -12.92
N ASP A 151 21.98 9.65 -11.99
CA ASP A 151 22.23 8.69 -10.93
C ASP A 151 21.08 8.64 -9.91
N PHE A 152 20.46 9.77 -9.60
CA PHE A 152 19.22 9.81 -8.81
C PHE A 152 18.05 9.13 -9.52
N GLN A 153 17.87 9.35 -10.83
CA GLN A 153 16.84 8.65 -11.60
C GLN A 153 17.05 7.13 -11.63
N LYS A 154 18.29 6.67 -11.79
CA LYS A 154 18.62 5.24 -11.73
C LYS A 154 18.34 4.69 -10.33
N THR A 155 18.74 5.42 -9.29
CA THR A 155 18.52 5.03 -7.89
C THR A 155 17.03 4.92 -7.58
N ARG A 156 16.22 5.88 -8.03
CA ARG A 156 14.75 5.87 -7.96
C ARG A 156 14.18 4.59 -8.57
N LYS A 157 14.54 4.26 -9.81
CA LYS A 157 14.03 3.05 -10.50
C LYS A 157 14.47 1.76 -9.80
N LYS A 158 15.76 1.65 -9.44
CA LYS A 158 16.28 0.48 -8.73
C LYS A 158 15.53 0.28 -7.43
N LYS A 159 15.55 1.26 -6.52
CA LYS A 159 14.94 1.13 -5.19
C LYS A 159 13.44 0.88 -5.22
N LYS A 160 12.70 1.51 -6.14
CA LYS A 160 11.24 1.31 -6.26
C LYS A 160 10.87 -0.08 -6.76
N TYR A 161 11.61 -0.63 -7.73
CA TYR A 161 11.18 -1.83 -8.45
C TYR A 161 11.97 -3.11 -8.14
N THR A 162 13.06 -3.06 -7.36
CA THR A 162 13.84 -4.28 -7.04
C THR A 162 12.98 -5.38 -6.42
N GLU A 163 12.16 -5.07 -5.41
CA GLU A 163 11.33 -6.08 -4.74
C GLU A 163 10.25 -6.64 -5.66
N VAL A 164 9.59 -5.79 -6.46
CA VAL A 164 8.60 -6.23 -7.44
C VAL A 164 9.23 -7.09 -8.54
N ALA A 165 10.42 -6.72 -9.01
CA ALA A 165 11.16 -7.49 -9.99
C ALA A 165 11.50 -8.89 -9.46
N LEU A 166 11.96 -9.00 -8.20
CA LEU A 166 12.24 -10.30 -7.57
C LEU A 166 10.98 -11.18 -7.48
N ILE A 167 9.85 -10.61 -7.05
CA ILE A 167 8.57 -11.33 -7.00
C ILE A 167 8.16 -11.79 -8.40
N SER A 168 8.28 -10.92 -9.42
CA SER A 168 7.92 -11.26 -10.79
C SER A 168 8.77 -12.40 -11.37
N ILE A 169 10.09 -12.39 -11.11
CA ILE A 169 11.01 -13.44 -11.53
C ILE A 169 10.63 -14.76 -10.86
N PHE A 170 10.35 -14.72 -9.55
CA PHE A 170 9.92 -15.91 -8.81
C PHE A 170 8.62 -16.50 -9.38
N CYS A 171 7.62 -15.67 -9.71
CA CYS A 171 6.40 -16.12 -10.36
C CYS A 171 6.67 -16.77 -11.72
N ILE A 172 7.52 -16.16 -12.57
CA ILE A 172 7.87 -16.70 -13.89
C ILE A 172 8.54 -18.08 -13.76
N VAL A 173 9.44 -18.25 -12.80
CA VAL A 173 10.11 -19.54 -12.54
C VAL A 173 9.08 -20.59 -12.11
N LEU A 174 8.17 -20.25 -11.20
CA LEU A 174 7.11 -21.17 -10.78
C LEU A 174 6.21 -21.59 -11.95
N PHE A 175 5.78 -20.64 -12.79
CA PHE A 175 4.98 -20.95 -13.98
C PHE A 175 5.74 -21.84 -14.97
N SER A 176 7.04 -21.62 -15.13
CA SER A 176 7.87 -22.44 -16.02
C SER A 176 7.96 -23.89 -15.54
N ILE A 177 8.12 -24.10 -14.23
CA ILE A 177 8.18 -25.44 -13.62
C ILE A 177 6.85 -26.18 -13.79
N VAL A 178 5.72 -25.51 -13.52
CA VAL A 178 4.37 -26.09 -13.71
C VAL A 178 4.13 -26.43 -15.18
N GLY A 179 4.53 -25.56 -16.12
CA GLY A 179 4.43 -25.83 -17.54
C GLY A 179 5.23 -27.05 -17.99
N ILE A 180 6.44 -27.23 -17.48
CA ILE A 180 7.28 -28.41 -17.77
C ILE A 180 6.65 -29.69 -17.19
N MET A 181 6.12 -29.64 -15.96
CA MET A 181 5.44 -30.80 -15.36
C MET A 181 4.20 -31.20 -16.17
N ALA A 182 3.37 -30.23 -16.57
CA ALA A 182 2.19 -30.48 -17.39
C ALA A 182 2.54 -31.07 -18.77
N HIS A 183 3.61 -30.57 -19.40
CA HIS A 183 4.08 -31.13 -20.66
C HIS A 183 4.61 -32.57 -20.50
N ASN A 184 5.35 -32.85 -19.43
CA ASN A 184 5.88 -34.19 -19.18
C ASN A 184 4.76 -35.21 -18.93
N GLU A 185 3.75 -34.84 -18.13
CA GLU A 185 2.60 -35.71 -17.85
C GLU A 185 1.81 -36.04 -19.13
N GLN A 186 1.63 -35.06 -20.02
CA GLN A 186 0.97 -35.27 -21.29
C GLN A 186 1.77 -36.18 -22.25
N SER A 187 3.10 -36.04 -22.28
CA SER A 187 3.96 -36.93 -23.06
C SER A 187 3.96 -38.38 -22.57
N GLU A 188 3.78 -38.59 -21.26
CA GLU A 188 3.71 -39.93 -20.67
C GLU A 188 2.39 -40.64 -21.03
N HIS A 189 1.28 -39.89 -21.05
CA HIS A 189 -0.02 -40.40 -21.49
C HIS A 189 -0.03 -40.78 -22.97
N GLU A 190 0.54 -39.97 -23.87
CA GLU A 190 0.64 -40.30 -25.30
C GLU A 190 1.54 -41.51 -25.58
N SER A 191 2.64 -41.65 -24.82
CA SER A 191 3.54 -42.82 -24.93
C SER A 191 2.82 -44.12 -24.53
N LYS A 192 2.09 -44.11 -23.40
CA LYS A 192 1.33 -45.28 -22.93
C LYS A 192 0.21 -45.67 -23.91
N GLY A 193 -0.48 -44.68 -24.51
CA GLY A 193 -1.49 -44.93 -25.54
C GLY A 193 -0.94 -45.65 -26.78
N LYS A 194 0.20 -45.17 -27.31
CA LYS A 194 0.86 -45.80 -28.48
C LYS A 194 1.35 -47.23 -28.20
N ILE A 195 1.79 -47.51 -26.97
CA ILE A 195 2.18 -48.86 -26.56
C ILE A 195 0.97 -49.79 -26.52
N PHE A 196 -0.17 -49.33 -26.00
CA PHE A 196 -1.42 -50.10 -25.96
C PHE A 196 -1.95 -50.45 -27.35
N GLU A 197 -2.00 -49.48 -28.27
CA GLU A 197 -2.41 -49.73 -29.67
C GLU A 197 -1.50 -50.75 -30.35
N LYS A 198 -0.19 -50.67 -30.11
CA LYS A 198 0.78 -51.62 -30.67
C LYS A 198 0.56 -53.03 -30.12
N ILE A 199 0.26 -53.18 -28.83
CA ILE A 199 -0.05 -54.48 -28.22
C ILE A 199 -1.35 -55.06 -28.78
N GLU A 200 -2.41 -54.25 -28.91
CA GLU A 200 -3.67 -54.71 -29.51
C GLU A 200 -3.50 -55.19 -30.95
N SER A 201 -2.65 -54.52 -31.75
CA SER A 201 -2.36 -54.94 -33.13
C SER A 201 -1.58 -56.25 -33.25
N ILE A 202 -0.89 -56.69 -32.19
CA ILE A 202 -0.12 -57.95 -32.16
C ILE A 202 -1.00 -59.11 -31.69
N ILE A 203 -2.01 -58.84 -30.85
CA ILE A 203 -2.91 -59.85 -30.29
C ILE A 203 -4.01 -60.26 -31.29
N LYS A 204 -4.29 -59.43 -32.30
CA LYS A 204 -5.32 -59.62 -33.32
C LYS A 204 -4.79 -60.32 -34.56
#